data_AF-A0AAN9GI88-F1
#
_entry.id   AF-A0AAN9GI88-F1
#
_cell.length_a   1.000
_cell.length_b   1.000
_cell.length_c   1.000
_cell.angle_alpha   90.00
_cell.angle_beta   90.00
_cell.angle_gamma   90.00
#
_symmetry.space_group_name_H-M   'P 1'
#
loop_
_entity.id
_entity.type
_entity.pdbx_description
1 polymer ?
#
loop_
_entity_poly.entity_id
_entity_poly.type
_entity_poly.pdbx_seq_one_letter_code
_entity_poly.pdbx_strand_id
1 'polypeptide(L)' 'MPAVACPIPDCDYVTEDLDDVIVAALLTAHGTTHTQGPTAAAKIERVRRPVISAAGTSEEWEYFLSR' A
#
# COMPACT_ATOMS: atom_id res chain seq x y z
N MET A 1 -19.24 4.57 -25.60
CA MET A 1 -19.13 4.19 -24.17
C MET A 1 -18.91 5.43 -23.32
N PRO A 2 -19.37 5.47 -22.07
CA PRO A 2 -19.13 6.63 -21.22
C PRO A 2 -17.63 6.75 -20.93
N ALA A 3 -17.14 8.00 -20.84
CA ALA A 3 -15.78 8.28 -20.41
C ALA A 3 -15.52 7.66 -19.03
N VAL A 4 -14.36 7.01 -18.86
CA VAL A 4 -14.01 6.30 -17.62
C VAL A 4 -13.02 7.15 -16.83
N ALA A 5 -13.42 7.56 -15.63
CA ALA A 5 -12.55 8.29 -14.72
C ALA A 5 -11.55 7.34 -14.05
N CYS A 6 -10.35 7.86 -13.76
CA CYS A 6 -9.39 7.16 -12.93
C CYS A 6 -10.00 6.86 -11.54
N PRO A 7 -9.89 5.63 -11.02
CA PRO A 7 -10.44 5.28 -9.71
C PRO A 7 -9.58 5.78 -8.53
N ILE A 8 -8.43 6.41 -8.79
CA ILE A 8 -7.50 6.87 -7.76
C ILE A 8 -8.00 8.21 -7.21
N PRO A 9 -8.12 8.38 -5.87
CA PRO A 9 -8.54 9.64 -5.29
C PRO A 9 -7.56 10.76 -5.68
N ASP A 10 -8.09 11.97 -5.86
CA ASP A 10 -7.32 13.17 -6.26
C ASP A 10 -6.66 13.06 -7.65
N CYS A 11 -7.20 12.23 -8.54
CA CYS A 11 -6.77 12.15 -9.93
C CYS A 11 -7.89 12.55 -10.91
N ASP A 12 -7.69 13.66 -11.64
CA ASP A 12 -8.65 14.16 -12.63
C ASP A 12 -8.51 13.52 -14.02
N TYR A 13 -7.75 12.42 -14.13
CA TYR A 13 -7.57 11.73 -15.41
C TYR A 13 -8.85 11.01 -15.82
N VAL A 14 -9.28 11.25 -17.05
CA VAL A 14 -10.45 10.64 -17.67
C VAL A 14 -10.06 10.12 -19.05
N THR A 15 -10.40 8.86 -19.35
CA THR A 15 -10.22 8.31 -20.69
C THR A 15 -11.40 8.68 -21.58
N GLU A 16 -11.09 9.13 -22.80
CA GLU A 16 -12.09 9.37 -23.84
C GLU A 16 -12.81 8.08 -24.26
N ASP A 17 -13.92 8.23 -24.99
CA ASP A 17 -14.69 7.11 -25.53
C ASP A 17 -13.92 6.41 -26.66
N LEU A 18 -13.12 5.42 -26.28
CA LEU A 18 -12.31 4.57 -27.15
C LEU A 18 -12.69 3.10 -26.94
N ASP A 19 -12.15 2.23 -27.78
CA ASP A 19 -12.28 0.78 -27.61
C ASP A 19 -11.81 0.34 -26.22
N ASP A 20 -12.54 -0.62 -25.63
CA ASP A 20 -12.29 -1.13 -24.28
C ASP A 20 -10.84 -1.57 -24.05
N VAL A 21 -10.20 -2.14 -25.07
CA VAL A 21 -8.80 -2.58 -25.00
C VAL A 21 -7.86 -1.39 -24.88
N ILE A 22 -8.16 -0.30 -25.60
CA ILE A 22 -7.38 0.94 -25.56
C ILE A 22 -7.59 1.64 -24.21
N VAL A 23 -8.83 1.73 -23.74
CA VAL A 23 -9.16 2.31 -22.43
C VAL A 23 -8.45 1.56 -21.31
N ALA A 24 -8.49 0.22 -21.32
CA ALA A 24 -7.81 -0.61 -20.33
C ALA A 24 -6.29 -0.41 -20.36
N ALA A 25 -5.68 -0.29 -21.55
CA ALA A 25 -4.25 -0.04 -21.70
C ALA A 25 -3.86 1.35 -21.16
N LEU A 26 -4.64 2.38 -21.47
CA LEU A 26 -4.43 3.75 -20.98
C LEU A 26 -4.55 3.85 -19.46
N LEU A 27 -5.58 3.24 -18.88
CA LEU A 27 -5.77 3.19 -17.42
C LEU A 27 -4.65 2.40 -16.73
N THR A 28 -4.18 1.30 -17.33
CA THR A 28 -3.06 0.52 -16.81
C THR A 28 -1.77 1.33 -16.83
N ALA A 29 -1.46 1.97 -17.96
CA ALA A 29 -0.29 2.83 -18.10
C ALA A 29 -0.33 3.97 -17.08
N HIS A 30 -1.47 4.65 -16.95
CA HIS A 30 -1.67 5.69 -15.96
C HIS A 30 -1.53 5.17 -14.51
N GLY A 31 -2.11 4.02 -14.18
CA GLY A 31 -2.00 3.38 -12.88
C GLY A 31 -0.56 3.07 -12.47
N THR A 32 0.30 2.67 -13.42
CA THR A 32 1.73 2.45 -13.12
C THR A 32 2.46 3.72 -12.68
N THR A 33 2.02 4.90 -13.14
CA THR A 33 2.63 6.18 -12.73
C THR A 33 2.25 6.57 -11.30
N HIS A 34 1.00 6.32 -10.88
CA HIS A 34 0.57 6.55 -9.49
C HIS A 34 1.18 5.56 -8.49
N THR A 35 1.44 4.32 -8.91
CA THR A 35 2.12 3.33 -8.05
C THR A 35 3.60 3.62 -7.78
N GLN A 36 4.19 4.64 -8.43
CA GLN A 36 5.59 5.03 -8.24
C GLN A 36 5.81 6.19 -7.26
N GLY A 37 4.89 6.42 -6.31
CA GLY A 37 5.33 7.00 -5.04
C GLY A 37 6.34 6.05 -4.40
N PRO A 38 7.51 6.51 -3.90
CA PRO A 38 8.37 5.65 -3.12
C PRO A 38 7.58 5.26 -1.87
N THR A 39 6.91 4.10 -1.94
CA THR A 39 6.77 3.27 -0.77
C THR A 39 8.20 2.89 -0.45
N ALA A 40 8.89 3.75 0.31
CA ALA A 40 9.97 3.31 1.13
C ALA A 40 9.38 2.08 1.81
N ALA A 41 9.79 0.89 1.35
CA ALA A 41 9.43 -0.34 2.00
C ALA A 41 9.85 -0.07 3.43
N ALA A 42 8.87 0.21 4.31
CA ALA A 42 9.15 0.46 5.70
C ALA A 42 10.02 -0.72 6.07
N LYS A 43 11.25 -0.46 6.51
CA LYS A 43 12.12 -1.54 6.97
C LYS A 43 11.32 -2.15 8.10
N ILE A 44 10.57 -3.21 7.80
CA ILE A 44 9.82 -3.96 8.79
C ILE A 44 10.93 -4.59 9.58
N GLU A 45 11.36 -3.88 10.62
CA GLU A 45 12.13 -4.46 11.69
C GLU A 45 11.33 -5.69 12.09
N ARG A 46 11.90 -6.87 11.89
CA ARG A 46 11.23 -8.13 12.22
C ARG A 46 11.04 -8.12 13.73
N VAL A 47 9.91 -7.57 14.18
CA VAL A 47 9.59 -7.51 15.60
C VAL A 47 9.53 -8.96 16.06
N ARG A 48 10.47 -9.33 16.92
CA ARG A 48 10.50 -10.65 17.56
C ARG A 48 9.16 -10.82 18.24
N ARG A 49 8.39 -11.84 17.84
CA ARG A 49 7.09 -12.13 18.46
C ARG A 49 7.33 -12.33 19.96
N PRO A 50 6.61 -11.62 20.84
CA PRO A 50 6.69 -11.89 22.27
C PRO A 50 6.35 -13.36 22.50
N VAL A 51 7.30 -14.12 23.05
CA VAL A 51 7.06 -15.49 23.47
C VAL A 51 6.77 -15.42 24.96
N ILE A 52 5.53 -15.67 25.36
CA ILE A 52 5.18 -15.76 26.78
C ILE A 52 5.76 -17.08 27.29
N SER A 53 6.96 -17.02 27.88
CA SER A 53 7.54 -18.13 28.63
C SER A 53 7.15 -18.00 30.10
N ALA A 54 6.83 -19.11 30.77
CA ALA A 54 6.39 -19.12 32.17
C ALA A 54 7.49 -18.71 33.18
N ALA A 55 8.69 -18.34 32.69
CA ALA A 55 9.84 -17.94 33.49
C ALA A 55 10.51 -16.67 32.95
N GLY A 56 9.73 -15.69 32.47
CA GLY A 56 10.25 -14.39 32.03
C GLY A 56 10.86 -13.60 33.19
N THR A 57 12.04 -13.03 32.99
CA THR A 57 12.63 -12.04 33.91
C THR A 57 11.91 -10.69 33.74
N SER A 58 11.95 -9.84 34.76
CA SER A 58 11.25 -8.54 34.79
C SER A 58 11.59 -7.61 33.60
N GLU A 59 12.73 -7.81 32.95
CA GLU A 59 13.18 -7.05 31.78
C GLU A 59 12.28 -7.26 30.55
N GLU A 60 11.67 -8.43 30.36
CA GLU A 60 10.74 -8.66 29.24
C GLU A 60 9.41 -7.91 29.40
N TRP A 61 9.02 -7.56 30.64
CA TRP A 61 7.79 -6.83 30.93
C TRP A 61 7.92 -5.33 30.68
N GLU A 62 9.07 -4.72 31.03
CA GLU A 62 9.31 -3.29 30.79
C GLU A 62 9.35 -2.97 29.29
N TYR A 63 9.92 -3.85 28.46
CA TYR A 63 9.90 -3.71 27.00
C TYR A 63 8.49 -3.77 26.39
N PHE A 64 7.57 -4.53 27.01
CA PHE A 64 6.17 -4.57 26.58
C PHE A 64 5.43 -3.27 26.93
N LEU A 65 5.70 -2.68 28.10
CA LEU A 65 5.05 -1.45 28.57
C LEU A 65 5.55 -0.19 27.87
N SER A 66 6.78 -0.16 27.34
CA SER A 66 7.33 1.02 26.65
C SER A 66 6.85 1.17 25.19
N ARG A 67 5.88 0.37 24.74
CA ARG A 67 5.26 0.45 23.42
C ARG A 67 3.87 1.07 23.48
#